data_AF-A0A183GW53-F1
#
_entry.id   AF-A0A183GW53-F1
#
_cell.length_a   1.000
_cell.length_b   1.000
_cell.length_c   1.000
_cell.angle_alpha   90.00
_cell.angle_beta   90.00
_cell.angle_gamma   90.00
#
_symmetry.space_group_name_H-M   'P 1'
#
loop_
_entity.id
_entity.type
_entity.pdbx_description
1 polymer ?
#
loop_
_entity_poly.entity_id
_entity_poly.type
_entity_poly.pdbx_seq_one_letter_code
_entity_poly.pdbx_strand_id
1 'polypeptide(L)' 'MDRRVIRGIYLYEFKLGTTAKEADEKINAAFGQGCSTIRTAYRWYQEFRNGDESLKEHEGLGGIVMLMRTS' A
#
# COMPACT_ATOMS: atom_id res chain seq x y z
N MET A 1 2.52 15.43 -3.13
CA MET A 1 3.25 14.51 -2.24
C MET A 1 3.97 13.46 -3.05
N ASP A 2 5.19 13.06 -2.66
CA ASP A 2 5.87 11.94 -3.30
C ASP A 2 5.16 10.63 -2.96
N ARG A 3 4.88 9.79 -3.97
CA ARG A 3 4.22 8.50 -3.79
C ARG A 3 5.00 7.57 -2.83
N ARG A 4 6.31 7.71 -2.74
CA ARG A 4 7.17 6.94 -1.82
C ARG A 4 6.90 7.28 -0.36
N VAL A 5 6.57 8.54 -0.05
CA VAL A 5 6.23 8.97 1.31
C VAL A 5 4.93 8.31 1.77
N ILE A 6 3.91 8.31 0.91
CA ILE A 6 2.62 7.65 1.19
C ILE A 6 2.81 6.15 1.43
N ARG A 7 3.67 5.49 0.67
CA ARG A 7 4.00 4.06 0.85
C ARG A 7 4.71 3.79 2.18
N GLY A 8 5.64 4.66 2.57
CA GLY A 8 6.30 4.56 3.87
C GLY A 8 5.33 4.66 5.03
N ILE A 9 4.32 5.53 4.91
CA ILE A 9 3.24 5.66 5.89
C ILE A 9 2.39 4.39 5.93
N TYR A 10 2.06 3.81 4.77
CA TYR A 10 1.35 2.53 4.72
C TYR A 10 2.12 1.39 5.40
N LEU A 11 3.44 1.31 5.20
CA LEU A 11 4.27 0.30 5.85
C LEU A 11 4.31 0.51 7.37
N TYR A 12 4.41 1.75 7.82
CA TYR A 12 4.37 2.11 9.24
C TYR A 12 3.04 1.71 9.88
N GLU A 13 1.91 2.08 9.28
CA GLU A 13 0.56 1.73 9.73
C GLU A 13 0.33 0.21 9.72
N PHE A 14 0.82 -0.49 8.69
CA PHE A 14 0.78 -1.96 8.63
C PHE A 14 1.56 -2.59 9.80
N LYS A 15 2.74 -2.08 10.14
CA LYS A 15 3.53 -2.56 11.29
C LYS A 15 2.88 -2.23 12.64
N LEU A 16 2.06 -1.18 12.71
CA LEU A 16 1.21 -0.89 13.86
C LEU A 16 -0.02 -1.81 13.96
N GLY A 17 -0.31 -2.61 12.93
CA GLY A 17 -1.46 -3.51 12.89
C GLY A 17 -2.78 -2.83 12.56
N THR A 18 -2.75 -1.59 12.05
CA THR A 18 -3.97 -0.89 11.61
C THR A 18 -4.43 -1.40 10.26
N THR A 19 -5.70 -1.23 9.92
CA THR A 19 -6.25 -1.71 8.65
C THR A 19 -5.93 -0.75 7.50
N ALA A 20 -5.94 -1.27 6.27
CA ALA A 20 -5.71 -0.47 5.05
C ALA A 20 -6.68 0.72 4.94
N LYS A 21 -7.93 0.54 5.38
CA LYS A 21 -8.94 1.60 5.38
C LYS A 21 -8.59 2.72 6.35
N GLU A 22 -8.22 2.37 7.59
CA GLU A 22 -7.81 3.36 8.59
C GLU A 22 -6.57 4.14 8.14
N ALA A 23 -5.61 3.45 7.52
CA ALA A 23 -4.44 4.11 6.96
C ALA A 23 -4.80 5.09 5.83
N ASP A 24 -5.69 4.72 4.91
CA ASP A 24 -6.17 5.60 3.83
C ASP A 24 -6.92 6.83 4.37
N GLU A 25 -7.77 6.64 5.38
CA GLU A 25 -8.50 7.73 6.04
C GLU A 25 -7.53 8.70 6.75
N LYS A 26 -6.54 8.18 7.49
CA LYS A 26 -5.50 9.01 8.12
C LYS A 26 -4.66 9.77 7.11
N ILE A 27 -4.29 9.14 6.00
CA ILE A 27 -3.52 9.79 4.93
C ILE A 27 -4.34 10.90 4.29
N ASN A 28 -5.61 10.65 3.95
CA ASN A 28 -6.49 11.65 3.37
C ASN A 28 -6.79 12.80 4.37
N ALA A 29 -6.86 12.51 5.67
CA ALA A 29 -7.01 13.53 6.71
C ALA A 29 -5.75 14.39 6.89
N ALA A 30 -4.56 13.79 6.83
CA ALA A 30 -3.29 14.49 7.05
C ALA A 30 -2.78 15.26 5.82
N PHE A 31 -2.97 14.71 4.61
CA PHE A 31 -2.41 15.25 3.37
C PHE A 31 -3.47 15.82 2.40
N GLY A 32 -4.75 15.75 2.77
CA GLY A 32 -5.86 16.20 1.95
C GLY A 32 -6.51 15.07 1.16
N GLN A 33 -7.81 15.25 0.88
CA GLN A 33 -8.65 14.25 0.24
C GLN A 33 -8.16 13.94 -1.19
N GLY A 34 -8.00 12.66 -1.51
CA GLY A 34 -7.55 12.19 -2.83
C GLY A 34 -6.04 12.02 -2.95
N CYS A 35 -5.27 12.24 -1.88
CA CYS A 35 -3.85 11.86 -1.85
C CYS A 35 -3.66 10.34 -1.97
N SER A 36 -4.63 9.57 -1.49
CA SER A 36 -4.65 8.11 -1.61
C SER A 36 -6.05 7.59 -1.89
N THR A 37 -6.10 6.40 -2.47
CA THR A 37 -7.34 5.64 -2.63
C THR A 37 -7.27 4.34 -1.84
N ILE A 38 -8.42 3.91 -1.34
CA ILE A 38 -8.56 2.63 -0.64
C ILE A 38 -8.04 1.43 -1.47
N ARG A 39 -8.16 1.47 -2.81
CA ARG A 39 -7.59 0.43 -3.70
C ARG A 39 -6.07 0.37 -3.61
N THR A 40 -5.43 1.54 -3.56
CA THR A 40 -3.98 1.64 -3.38
C THR A 40 -3.57 1.12 -2.01
N ALA A 41 -4.32 1.47 -0.95
CA ALA A 41 -4.09 0.98 0.40
C ALA A 41 -4.12 -0.56 0.47
N TYR A 42 -5.17 -1.17 -0.06
CA TYR A 42 -5.31 -2.63 -0.08
C TYR A 42 -4.17 -3.31 -0.84
N ARG A 43 -3.78 -2.79 -2.01
CA ARG A 43 -2.67 -3.34 -2.78
C ARG A 43 -1.38 -3.36 -1.96
N TRP A 44 -1.01 -2.25 -1.33
CA TRP A 44 0.20 -2.20 -0.49
C TRP A 44 0.13 -3.14 0.70
N TYR A 45 -1.02 -3.22 1.35
CA TYR A 45 -1.23 -4.15 2.46
C TYR A 45 -1.11 -5.62 2.03
N GLN A 46 -1.50 -5.97 0.80
CA GLN A 46 -1.29 -7.31 0.25
C GLN A 46 0.20 -7.57 0.01
N GLU A 47 0.95 -6.63 -0.57
CA GLU A 47 2.40 -6.76 -0.77
C GLU A 47 3.14 -6.94 0.58
N PHE A 48 2.78 -6.14 1.59
CA PHE A 48 3.40 -6.24 2.92
C PHE A 48 3.08 -7.57 3.61
N ARG A 49 1.88 -8.12 3.42
CA ARG A 49 1.53 -9.47 3.90
C ARG A 49 2.33 -10.57 3.21
N ASN A 50 2.72 -10.36 1.95
CA ASN A 50 3.59 -11.27 1.20
C ASN A 50 5.07 -11.13 1.59
N GLY A 51 5.41 -10.21 2.50
CA GLY A 51 6.78 -9.95 2.94
C GLY A 51 7.57 -9.04 2.01
N ASP A 52 6.93 -8.45 0.98
CA ASP A 52 7.55 -7.47 0.10
C ASP A 52 7.40 -6.07 0.69
N GLU A 53 8.37 -5.66 1.49
CA GLU A 53 8.47 -4.29 2.01
C GLU A 53 9.09 -3.31 1.01
N SER A 54 9.34 -3.74 -0.24
CA SER A 54 9.96 -2.85 -1.22
C SER A 54 8.96 -1.77 -1.63
N LEU A 55 9.29 -0.51 -1.31
CA LEU A 55 8.45 0.65 -1.66
C LEU A 55 8.51 1.00 -3.16
N LYS A 56 8.91 0.05 -4.02
CA LYS A 56 9.10 0.23 -5.46
C LYS A 56 7.77 0.11 -6.19
N GLU A 57 7.56 0.98 -7.18
CA GLU A 57 6.43 0.81 -8.08
C GLU A 57 6.82 -0.35 -9.01
N HIS A 58 6.11 -1.47 -8.94
CA HIS A 58 6.19 -2.45 -10.01
C HIS A 58 5.53 -1.83 -11.24
N GLU A 59 6.34 -1.17 -12.07
CA GLU A 59 5.97 -0.78 -13.44
C GLU A 59 5.79 -2.06 -14.26
N GLY A 60 4.66 -2.71 -14.08
CA GLY A 60 4.36 -3.97 -14.73
C GLY A 60 2.88 -4.26 -14.60
N LEU A 61 2.13 -3.79 -15.60
CA LEU A 61 0.93 -4.41 -16.18
C LEU A 61 0.04 -5.19 -15.19
N GLY A 62 -1.14 -4.62 -14.96
CA GLY A 62 -2.12 -5.03 -13.96
C GLY A 62 -2.37 -6.53 -13.79
N GLY A 63 -2.56 -6.91 -12.53
CA GLY A 63 -3.55 -7.93 -12.13
C GLY A 63 -3.27 -9.41 -12.43
N ILE A 64 -2.22 -9.80 -13.16
CA ILE A 64 -2.06 -11.21 -13.58
C ILE A 64 -0.97 -11.97 -12.79
N VAL A 65 0.03 -11.30 -12.22
CA VAL A 65 1.18 -12.00 -11.59
C VAL A 65 0.98 -12.27 -10.09
N MET A 66 -0.25 -12.49 -9.62
CA MET A 66 -0.48 -13.01 -8.26
C MET A 66 -0.54 -14.55 -8.21
N LEU A 67 -0.41 -15.24 -9.36
CA LEU A 67 -0.71 -16.68 -9.47
C LEU A 67 0.48 -17.63 -9.69
N MET A 68 1.74 -17.23 -9.46
CA MET A 68 2.84 -18.19 -9.59
C MET A 68 3.92 -18.04 -8.51
N ARG A 69 3.57 -18.29 -7.24
CA ARG A 69 4.53 -18.74 -6.24
C ARG A 69 3.89 -19.75 -5.27
N THR A 70 3.69 -20.96 -5.79
CA THR A 70 3.64 -22.18 -4.97
C THR A 70 4.66 -23.16 -5.56
N SER A 71 5.70 -23.47 -4.80
CA SER A 71 6.51 -24.68 -4.92
C SER A 71 6.80 -25.17 -3.51
#